data_AF-A0A382UZD5-F1
#
_entry.id   AF-A0A382UZD5-F1
#
_cell.length_a   1.000
_cell.length_b   1.000
_cell.length_c   1.000
_cell.angle_alpha   90.00
_cell.angle_beta   90.00
_cell.angle_gamma   90.00
#
_symmetry.space_group_name_H-M   'P 1'
#
loop_
_entity.id
_entity.type
_entity.pdbx_description
1 polymer ?
#
loop_
_entity_poly.entity_id
_entity_poly.type
_entity_poly.pdbx_seq_one_letter_code
_entity_poly.pdbx_strand_id
1 'polypeptide(L)'
;MIEGILLAFGCYVAFLFAHVGVFHFFRPKRHYRSIQLTFLGFLSTYVIMYILLSSSFEVLGFLNGILIFFLLYFGYCQFYFIVDRSISVRINIEIENSPNKKLSLEQLKEIYSWDYIFLRRLGHMLDSGYLAKESDGFFNTFKGRTQAQAFKYLKGFLNIGPGG
;
A
#
# COMPACT_ATOMS: atom_id res chain seq x y z
N MET A 1 -22.23 7.82 -19.09
CA MET A 1 -21.85 6.94 -17.94
C MET A 1 -20.70 5.99 -18.25
N ILE A 2 -20.75 5.20 -19.32
CA ILE A 2 -19.73 4.17 -19.65
C ILE A 2 -18.37 4.80 -19.95
N GLU A 3 -18.34 5.96 -20.61
CA GLU A 3 -17.10 6.68 -20.97
C GLU A 3 -16.20 6.94 -19.75
N GLY A 4 -16.78 7.39 -18.63
CA GLY A 4 -16.03 7.64 -17.40
C GLY A 4 -15.40 6.38 -16.82
N ILE A 5 -16.13 5.26 -16.87
CA ILE A 5 -15.62 3.96 -16.41
C ILE A 5 -14.48 3.48 -17.31
N LEU A 6 -14.63 3.57 -18.63
CA LEU A 6 -13.59 3.17 -19.59
C LEU A 6 -12.33 4.02 -19.45
N LEU A 7 -12.48 5.33 -19.33
CA LEU A 7 -11.35 6.25 -19.12
C LEU A 7 -10.67 6.01 -17.78
N ALA A 8 -11.43 5.76 -16.71
CA ALA A 8 -10.88 5.42 -15.40
C ALA A 8 -10.07 4.12 -15.46
N PHE A 9 -10.60 3.09 -16.13
CA PHE A 9 -9.90 1.82 -16.31
C PHE A 9 -8.62 1.99 -17.14
N GLY A 10 -8.68 2.72 -18.26
CA GLY A 10 -7.51 3.03 -19.08
C GLY A 10 -6.43 3.79 -18.31
N CYS A 11 -6.81 4.82 -17.55
CA CYS A 11 -5.89 5.58 -16.70
C CYS A 11 -5.31 4.71 -15.58
N TYR A 12 -6.09 3.79 -15.02
CA TYR A 12 -5.62 2.85 -14.01
C TYR A 12 -4.60 1.85 -14.58
N VAL A 13 -4.84 1.30 -15.77
CA VAL A 13 -3.87 0.42 -16.45
C VAL A 13 -2.57 1.18 -16.73
N ALA A 14 -2.67 2.41 -17.23
CA ALA A 14 -1.50 3.25 -17.45
C ALA A 14 -0.75 3.58 -16.15
N PHE A 15 -1.49 3.82 -15.05
CA PHE A 15 -0.93 3.95 -13.71
C PHE A 15 -0.13 2.71 -13.29
N LEU A 16 -0.63 1.50 -13.54
CA LEU A 16 0.09 0.26 -13.20
C LEU A 16 1.43 0.17 -13.95
N PHE A 17 1.43 0.43 -15.25
CA PHE A 17 2.67 0.46 -16.03
C PHE A 17 3.63 1.53 -15.55
N ALA A 18 3.14 2.74 -15.27
CA ALA A 18 3.94 3.83 -14.76
C ALA A 18 4.52 3.54 -13.38
N HIS A 19 3.74 2.94 -12.47
CA HIS A 19 4.24 2.46 -11.19
C HIS A 19 5.42 1.51 -11.41
N VAL A 20 5.21 0.46 -12.20
CA VAL A 20 6.22 -0.58 -12.43
C VAL A 20 7.49 0.04 -13.02
N GLY A 21 7.33 0.92 -14.01
CA GLY A 21 8.43 1.71 -14.57
C GLY A 21 9.16 2.53 -13.51
N VAL A 22 8.42 3.29 -12.68
CA VAL A 22 9.03 4.11 -11.63
C VAL A 22 9.85 3.28 -10.66
N PHE A 23 9.34 2.12 -10.26
CA PHE A 23 10.03 1.22 -9.33
C PHE A 23 11.24 0.56 -9.97
N HIS A 24 11.14 0.16 -11.24
CA HIS A 24 12.22 -0.50 -11.96
C HIS A 24 13.39 0.46 -12.22
N PHE A 25 13.09 1.68 -12.67
CA PHE A 25 14.12 2.65 -13.10
C PHE A 25 14.63 3.55 -11.98
N PHE A 26 13.78 4.00 -11.05
CA PHE A 26 14.18 5.00 -10.03
C PHE A 26 14.34 4.42 -8.62
N ARG A 27 13.84 3.21 -8.35
CA ARG A 27 13.96 2.51 -7.06
C ARG A 27 13.68 3.42 -5.85
N PRO A 28 12.46 3.98 -5.74
CA PRO A 28 12.15 5.00 -4.76
C PRO A 28 12.38 4.48 -3.34
N LYS A 29 13.06 5.24 -2.46
CA LYS A 29 13.23 4.82 -1.05
C LYS A 29 11.91 4.75 -0.28
N ARG A 30 10.94 5.61 -0.65
CA ARG A 30 9.63 5.71 0.00
C ARG A 30 8.55 5.11 -0.90
N HIS A 31 8.48 3.78 -0.94
CA HIS A 31 7.57 3.03 -1.82
C HIS A 31 6.14 3.57 -1.80
N TYR A 32 5.49 3.61 -0.63
CA TYR A 32 4.09 4.04 -0.54
C TYR A 32 3.85 5.46 -1.04
N ARG A 33 4.75 6.40 -0.72
CA ARG A 33 4.64 7.78 -1.19
C ARG A 33 4.79 7.86 -2.71
N SER A 34 5.68 7.07 -3.30
CA SER A 34 5.82 6.99 -4.75
C SER A 34 4.53 6.52 -5.40
N ILE A 35 3.94 5.44 -4.88
CA ILE A 35 2.65 4.89 -5.37
C ILE A 35 1.55 5.94 -5.31
N GLN A 36 1.42 6.64 -4.17
CA GLN A 36 0.44 7.70 -4.00
C GLN A 36 0.62 8.84 -5.00
N LEU A 37 1.85 9.31 -5.20
CA LEU A 37 2.13 10.41 -6.14
C LEU A 37 1.86 9.99 -7.58
N THR A 38 2.24 8.77 -7.98
CA THR A 38 1.91 8.23 -9.30
C THR A 38 0.39 8.15 -9.48
N PHE A 39 -0.34 7.63 -8.48
CA PHE A 39 -1.80 7.58 -8.53
C PHE A 39 -2.44 8.97 -8.67
N LEU A 40 -2.02 9.95 -7.87
CA LEU A 40 -2.53 11.32 -7.96
C LEU A 40 -2.24 11.99 -9.31
N GLY A 41 -1.09 11.66 -9.91
CA GLY A 41 -0.76 12.07 -11.27
C GLY A 41 -1.78 11.53 -12.28
N PHE A 42 -2.05 10.22 -12.25
CA PHE A 42 -3.02 9.60 -13.15
C PHE A 42 -4.48 9.94 -12.83
N LEU A 43 -4.82 10.26 -11.59
CA LEU A 43 -6.13 10.80 -11.22
C LEU A 43 -6.34 12.16 -11.91
N SER A 44 -5.33 13.03 -11.90
CA SER A 44 -5.37 14.30 -12.65
C SER A 44 -5.48 14.05 -14.16
N THR A 45 -4.74 13.07 -14.70
CA THR A 45 -4.87 12.66 -16.11
C THR A 45 -6.29 12.21 -16.44
N TYR A 46 -6.92 11.40 -15.59
CA TYR A 46 -8.30 10.99 -15.78
C TYR A 46 -9.25 12.19 -15.85
N VAL A 47 -9.11 13.16 -14.93
CA VAL A 47 -9.94 14.38 -14.93
C VAL A 47 -9.79 15.15 -16.24
N ILE A 48 -8.56 15.36 -16.69
CA ILE A 48 -8.26 16.07 -17.95
C ILE A 48 -8.84 15.31 -19.14
N MET A 49 -8.60 14.00 -19.22
CA MET A 49 -9.07 13.16 -20.32
C MET A 49 -10.60 13.10 -20.38
N TYR A 50 -11.28 13.06 -19.23
CA TYR A 50 -12.73 13.10 -19.19
C TYR A 50 -13.29 14.41 -19.74
N ILE A 51 -12.68 15.55 -19.37
CA ILE A 51 -13.09 16.87 -19.87
C ILE A 51 -12.86 16.98 -21.39
N LEU A 52 -11.76 16.45 -21.91
CA LEU A 52 -11.38 16.62 -23.31
C LEU A 52 -12.03 15.62 -24.27
N LEU A 53 -12.31 14.39 -23.82
CA LEU A 53 -12.72 13.28 -24.69
C LEU A 53 -14.17 12.84 -24.50
N SER A 54 -14.83 13.21 -23.40
CA SER A 54 -16.25 12.88 -23.25
C SER A 54 -17.09 13.63 -24.27
N SER A 55 -18.09 12.95 -24.84
CA SER A 55 -19.00 13.59 -25.81
C SER A 55 -19.80 14.73 -25.18
N SER A 56 -20.05 14.62 -23.87
CA SER A 56 -20.72 15.62 -23.05
C SER A 56 -20.33 15.44 -21.59
N PHE A 57 -20.21 16.54 -20.86
CA PHE A 57 -19.84 16.47 -19.43
C PHE A 57 -21.00 15.96 -18.57
N GLU A 58 -21.06 14.64 -18.40
CA GLU A 58 -22.00 13.99 -17.49
C GLU A 58 -21.39 13.84 -16.09
N VAL A 59 -21.94 14.55 -15.10
CA VAL A 59 -21.45 14.52 -13.70
C VAL A 59 -21.46 13.11 -13.13
N LEU A 60 -22.54 12.34 -13.36
CA LEU A 60 -22.64 10.96 -12.84
C LEU A 60 -21.63 10.02 -13.49
N GLY A 61 -21.36 10.17 -14.79
CA GLY A 61 -20.32 9.41 -15.48
C GLY A 61 -18.93 9.72 -14.92
N PHE A 62 -18.66 11.01 -14.68
CA PHE A 62 -17.40 11.48 -14.10
C PHE A 62 -17.17 10.91 -12.69
N LEU A 63 -18.17 11.05 -11.81
CA LEU A 63 -18.10 10.57 -10.43
C LEU A 63 -18.00 9.05 -10.34
N ASN A 64 -18.72 8.32 -11.20
CA ASN A 64 -18.59 6.86 -11.27
C ASN A 64 -17.19 6.43 -11.69
N GLY A 65 -16.58 7.09 -12.69
CA GLY A 65 -15.21 6.80 -13.07
C GLY A 65 -14.23 7.09 -11.93
N ILE A 66 -14.38 8.20 -11.20
CA ILE A 66 -13.59 8.49 -9.99
C ILE A 66 -13.73 7.36 -8.97
N LEU A 67 -14.97 6.98 -8.64
CA LEU A 67 -15.24 5.93 -7.65
C LEU A 67 -14.57 4.61 -8.05
N ILE A 68 -14.74 4.17 -9.29
CA ILE A 68 -14.11 2.95 -9.81
C ILE A 68 -12.59 3.05 -9.75
N PHE A 69 -12.01 4.20 -10.12
CA PHE A 69 -10.57 4.39 -10.07
C PHE A 69 -10.03 4.27 -8.64
N PHE A 70 -10.70 4.87 -7.65
CA PHE A 70 -10.35 4.72 -6.25
C PHE A 70 -10.50 3.28 -5.75
N LEU A 71 -11.56 2.58 -6.12
CA LEU A 71 -11.76 1.17 -5.74
C LEU A 71 -10.63 0.27 -6.27
N LEU A 72 -10.26 0.45 -7.54
CA LEU A 72 -9.15 -0.27 -8.16
C LEU A 72 -7.81 0.07 -7.49
N TYR A 73 -7.60 1.33 -7.14
CA TYR A 73 -6.40 1.78 -6.43
C TYR A 73 -6.30 1.20 -5.01
N PHE A 74 -7.39 1.21 -4.24
CA PHE A 74 -7.40 0.62 -2.90
C PHE A 74 -7.22 -0.90 -2.95
N GLY A 75 -7.86 -1.59 -3.89
CA GLY A 75 -7.65 -3.01 -4.13
C GLY A 75 -6.18 -3.32 -4.48
N TYR A 76 -5.57 -2.49 -5.33
CA TYR A 76 -4.15 -2.59 -5.64
C TYR A 76 -3.24 -2.36 -4.44
N CYS A 77 -3.53 -1.33 -3.63
CA CYS A 77 -2.76 -1.06 -2.42
C CYS A 77 -2.80 -2.24 -1.45
N GLN A 78 -3.98 -2.86 -1.28
CA GLN A 78 -4.12 -4.05 -0.47
C GLN A 78 -3.22 -5.18 -0.97
N PHE A 79 -3.25 -5.46 -2.29
CA PHE A 79 -2.38 -6.46 -2.90
C PHE A 79 -0.89 -6.14 -2.72
N TYR A 80 -0.48 -4.91 -3.04
CA TYR A 80 0.90 -4.46 -2.91
C TYR A 80 1.42 -4.60 -1.47
N PHE A 81 0.62 -4.17 -0.48
CA PHE A 81 1.03 -4.27 0.92
C PHE A 81 1.06 -5.69 1.46
N ILE A 82 0.21 -6.58 0.97
CA ILE A 82 0.31 -8.01 1.28
C ILE A 82 1.66 -8.53 0.80
N VAL A 83 2.06 -8.25 -0.43
CA VAL A 83 3.35 -8.69 -0.99
C VAL A 83 4.54 -8.07 -0.25
N ASP A 84 4.49 -6.77 0.06
CA ASP A 84 5.60 -6.05 0.70
C ASP A 84 5.78 -6.41 2.18
N ARG A 85 4.68 -6.58 2.92
CA ARG A 85 4.68 -6.59 4.41
C ARG A 85 4.22 -7.88 5.06
N SER A 86 3.57 -8.79 4.34
CA SER A 86 3.09 -10.03 4.93
C SER A 86 4.25 -10.97 5.25
N ILE A 87 4.39 -11.30 6.54
CA ILE A 87 5.36 -12.29 7.01
C ILE A 87 5.04 -13.65 6.39
N SER A 88 3.76 -14.04 6.34
CA SER A 88 3.33 -15.32 5.79
C SER A 88 3.67 -15.47 4.31
N VAL A 89 3.46 -14.43 3.50
CA VAL A 89 3.84 -14.44 2.08
C VAL A 89 5.34 -14.64 1.93
N ARG A 90 6.14 -13.95 2.75
CA ARG A 90 7.59 -14.10 2.68
C ARG A 90 8.06 -15.48 3.13
N ILE A 91 7.52 -16.03 4.22
CA ILE A 91 7.82 -17.41 4.65
C ILE A 91 7.53 -18.39 3.51
N ASN A 92 6.40 -18.24 2.82
CA ASN A 92 6.07 -19.08 1.67
C ASN A 92 7.10 -18.93 0.53
N ILE A 93 7.56 -17.71 0.24
CA ILE A 93 8.61 -17.46 -0.77
C ILE A 93 9.94 -18.11 -0.36
N GLU A 94 10.34 -18.02 0.91
CA GLU A 94 11.59 -18.64 1.38
C GLU A 94 11.53 -20.18 1.30
N ILE A 95 10.39 -20.77 1.70
CA ILE A 95 10.16 -22.21 1.56
C ILE A 95 10.23 -22.59 0.08
N GLU A 96 9.54 -21.85 -0.79
CA GLU A 96 9.52 -22.10 -2.23
C GLU A 96 10.90 -21.94 -2.87
N ASN A 97 11.77 -21.07 -2.36
CA ASN A 97 13.13 -20.91 -2.91
C ASN A 97 14.14 -21.93 -2.37
N SER A 98 13.78 -22.74 -1.37
CA SER A 98 14.70 -23.72 -0.79
C SER A 98 14.92 -24.94 -1.72
N PRO A 99 16.11 -25.59 -1.68
CA PRO A 99 16.46 -26.70 -2.58
C PRO A 99 15.49 -27.88 -2.59
N ASN A 100 14.70 -28.06 -1.52
CA ASN A 100 13.71 -29.13 -1.38
C ASN A 100 12.28 -28.62 -1.13
N LYS A 101 12.01 -27.34 -1.39
CA LYS A 101 10.70 -26.70 -1.11
C LYS A 101 10.24 -26.89 0.34
N LYS A 102 11.19 -26.97 1.26
CA LYS A 102 10.98 -27.31 2.67
C LYS A 102 12.06 -26.66 3.53
N LEU A 103 11.63 -26.03 4.62
CA LEU A 103 12.50 -25.50 5.66
C LEU A 103 11.98 -25.95 7.03
N SER A 104 12.89 -26.23 7.97
CA SER A 104 12.53 -26.44 9.37
C SER A 104 12.27 -25.11 10.07
N LEU A 105 11.71 -25.15 11.28
CA LEU A 105 11.45 -23.95 12.07
C LEU A 105 12.76 -23.22 12.43
N GLU A 106 13.82 -23.97 12.72
CA GLU A 106 15.14 -23.45 13.06
C GLU A 106 15.73 -22.71 11.87
N GLN A 107 15.68 -23.32 10.68
CA GLN A 107 16.13 -22.69 9.44
C GLN A 107 15.34 -21.41 9.12
N LEU A 108 14.02 -21.42 9.34
CA LEU A 108 13.19 -20.21 9.18
C LEU A 108 13.56 -19.11 10.19
N LYS A 109 13.87 -19.45 11.43
CA LYS A 109 14.29 -18.48 12.46
C LYS A 109 15.67 -17.89 12.19
N GLU A 110 16.58 -18.65 11.59
CA GLU A 110 17.89 -18.16 11.16
C GLU A 110 17.76 -17.13 10.02
N ILE A 111 16.90 -17.41 9.04
CA ILE A 111 16.63 -16.50 7.92
C ILE A 111 15.82 -15.28 8.40
N TYR A 112 14.89 -15.49 9.33
CA TYR A 112 13.88 -14.53 9.74
C TYR A 112 13.90 -14.33 11.26
N SER A 113 14.97 -13.68 11.73
CA SER A 113 15.10 -13.37 13.16
C SER A 113 14.03 -12.36 13.59
N TRP A 114 13.47 -12.56 14.78
CA TRP A 114 12.46 -11.67 15.35
C TRP A 114 12.95 -10.22 15.44
N ASP A 115 14.22 -10.03 15.75
CA ASP A 115 14.86 -8.71 15.85
C ASP A 115 14.85 -7.99 14.50
N TYR A 116 15.16 -8.69 13.41
CA TYR A 116 15.13 -8.10 12.07
C TYR A 116 13.71 -7.62 11.71
N ILE A 117 12.69 -8.45 11.96
CA ILE A 117 11.29 -8.10 11.67
C ILE A 117 10.86 -6.87 12.48
N PHE A 118 11.17 -6.87 13.77
CA PHE A 118 10.77 -5.82 14.69
C PHE A 118 11.45 -4.50 14.36
N LEU A 119 12.78 -4.52 14.15
CA LEU A 119 13.56 -3.33 13.78
C LEU A 119 13.14 -2.77 12.42
N ARG A 120 12.88 -3.64 11.43
CA ARG A 120 12.39 -3.19 10.11
C ARG A 120 11.03 -2.51 10.21
N ARG A 121 10.10 -3.09 10.98
CA ARG A 121 8.77 -2.48 11.21
C ARG A 121 8.87 -1.14 11.93
N LEU A 122 9.69 -1.06 12.99
CA LEU A 122 9.97 0.19 13.69
C LEU A 122 10.58 1.26 12.76
N GLY A 123 11.55 0.87 11.93
CA GLY A 123 12.14 1.74 10.91
C GLY A 123 11.09 2.35 9.99
N HIS A 124 10.17 1.53 9.47
CA HIS A 124 9.07 2.03 8.64
C HIS A 124 8.14 3.00 9.39
N MET A 125 7.89 2.77 10.68
CA MET A 125 7.06 3.66 11.50
C MET A 125 7.74 5.01 11.79
N LEU A 126 9.07 5.02 11.94
CA LEU A 126 9.87 6.24 12.04
C LEU A 126 9.88 7.00 10.70
N ASP A 127 10.16 6.31 9.60
CA ASP A 127 10.23 6.91 8.25
C ASP A 127 8.90 7.53 7.80
N SER A 128 7.78 6.96 8.26
CA SER A 128 6.43 7.45 7.97
C SER A 128 5.93 8.50 8.96
N GLY A 129 6.75 8.83 9.98
CA GLY A 129 6.49 9.87 10.97
C GLY A 129 5.41 9.52 11.99
N TYR A 130 5.09 8.23 12.18
CA TYR A 130 4.16 7.78 13.23
C TYR A 130 4.87 7.64 14.58
N LEU A 131 6.14 7.24 14.56
CA LEU A 131 7.00 7.20 15.74
C LEU A 131 8.09 8.26 15.67
N ALA A 132 8.53 8.68 16.85
CA ALA A 132 9.76 9.42 17.06
C ALA A 132 10.60 8.66 18.10
N LYS A 133 11.92 8.86 18.04
CA LYS A 133 12.89 8.25 18.95
C LYS A 133 13.44 9.34 19.87
N GLU A 134 13.39 9.08 21.16
CA GLU A 134 14.08 9.84 22.21
C GLU A 134 15.22 9.00 22.80
N SER A 135 16.04 9.58 23.68
CA SER A 135 17.25 8.93 24.21
C SER A 135 17.00 7.60 24.93
N ASP A 136 15.80 7.40 25.48
CA ASP A 136 15.43 6.24 26.30
C ASP A 136 14.31 5.38 25.69
N GLY A 137 13.79 5.72 24.49
CA GLY A 137 12.69 4.95 23.92
C GLY A 137 12.05 5.52 22.65
N PHE A 138 10.89 4.96 22.32
CA PHE A 138 10.05 5.37 21.18
C PHE A 138 8.71 5.88 21.68
N PHE A 139 8.20 6.96 21.08
CA PHE A 139 6.89 7.50 21.39
C PHE A 139 6.11 7.83 20.12
N ASN A 140 4.78 7.84 20.25
CA ASN A 140 3.90 8.19 19.15
C ASN A 140 3.92 9.71 18.89
N THR A 141 4.15 10.09 17.63
CA THR A 141 3.93 11.48 17.19
C THR A 141 2.44 11.82 17.26
N PHE A 142 2.06 13.07 17.00
CA PHE A 142 0.64 13.43 16.89
C PHE A 142 -0.09 12.55 15.86
N LYS A 143 0.53 12.33 14.70
CA LYS A 143 0.03 11.45 13.63
C LYS A 143 -0.08 10.00 14.08
N GLY A 144 0.90 9.51 14.83
CA GLY A 144 0.88 8.18 15.45
C GLY A 144 -0.27 8.02 16.45
N ARG A 145 -0.46 9.02 17.30
CA ARG A 145 -1.51 9.01 18.34
C ARG A 145 -2.91 8.97 17.74
N THR A 146 -3.20 9.81 16.77
CA THR A 146 -4.53 9.83 16.13
C THR A 146 -4.84 8.49 15.44
N GLN A 147 -3.87 7.94 14.71
CA GLN A 147 -4.00 6.63 14.09
C GLN A 147 -4.21 5.52 15.14
N ALA A 148 -3.36 5.46 16.16
CA ALA A 148 -3.43 4.43 17.20
C ALA A 148 -4.77 4.46 17.94
N GLN A 149 -5.31 5.65 18.23
CA GLN A 149 -6.62 5.79 18.88
C GLN A 149 -7.76 5.30 17.99
N ALA A 150 -7.77 5.69 16.71
CA ALA A 150 -8.79 5.23 15.76
C ALA A 150 -8.79 3.70 15.62
N PHE A 151 -7.61 3.09 15.47
CA PHE A 151 -7.50 1.63 15.36
C PHE A 151 -7.77 0.91 16.69
N LYS A 152 -7.42 1.50 17.83
CA LYS A 152 -7.79 0.96 19.15
C LYS A 152 -9.31 0.87 19.30
N TYR A 153 -10.03 1.94 18.93
CA TYR A 153 -11.48 1.94 18.95
C TYR A 153 -12.06 0.89 18.00
N LEU A 154 -11.57 0.85 16.74
CA LEU A 154 -12.04 -0.11 15.75
C LEU A 154 -11.78 -1.56 16.17
N LYS A 155 -10.61 -1.87 16.73
CA LYS A 155 -10.31 -3.20 17.27
C LYS A 155 -11.25 -3.59 18.40
N GLY A 156 -11.55 -2.66 19.30
CA GLY A 156 -12.50 -2.88 20.39
C GLY A 156 -13.92 -3.12 19.86
N PHE A 157 -14.35 -2.32 18.89
CA PHE A 157 -15.66 -2.47 18.25
C PHE A 157 -15.81 -3.79 17.51
N LEU A 158 -14.76 -4.22 16.79
CA LEU A 158 -14.76 -5.47 16.01
C LEU A 158 -14.36 -6.71 16.83
N ASN A 159 -14.02 -6.54 18.12
CA ASN A 159 -13.54 -7.60 19.00
C ASN A 159 -12.35 -8.41 18.41
N ILE A 160 -11.41 -7.71 17.77
CA ILE A 160 -10.23 -8.33 17.16
C ILE A 160 -9.16 -8.55 18.24
N GLY A 161 -8.64 -9.79 18.31
CA GLY A 161 -7.63 -10.20 19.30
C GLY A 161 -6.31 -9.39 19.29
N PRO A 162 -5.39 -9.70 20.22
CA PRO A 162 -4.19 -8.90 20.45
C PRO A 162 -3.24 -8.84 19.24
N GLY A 163 -3.18 -9.88 18.41
CA GLY A 163 -2.22 -10.04 17.30
C GLY A 163 -2.68 -9.52 15.94
N GLY A 164 -3.21 -8.30 15.87
CA GLY A 164 -3.55 -7.67 14.59
C GLY A 164 -2.34 -7.51 13.67
#